data_AF-A0A9L0SKG5-F1
#
_entry.id   AF-A0A9L0SKG5-F1
#
_cell.length_a   1.000
_cell.length_b   1.000
_cell.length_c   1.000
_cell.angle_alpha   90.00
_cell.angle_beta   90.00
_cell.angle_gamma   90.00
#
_symmetry.space_group_name_H-M   'P 1'
#
loop_
_entity.id
_entity.type
_entity.pdbx_description
1 polymer ?
#
loop_
_entity_poly.entity_id
_entity_poly.type
_entity_poly.pdbx_seq_one_letter_code
_entity_poly.pdbx_strand_id
1 'polypeptide(L)'
;FFSNGIVCLVLSWKEVLFDGLEEDTKEGDLETTSVGFVSEDEYLEIQGITREQSGDYECSASNDVAAPVVRRVKVTVNYPPYISEAKGTGVPVGQKGTLQCEASAVPSAEFHWYKDDKRLVEGKKGVKVENRPFLSKLIFFNVSEHDYGNYTCVASNKLGHTNASITLFEVKTTALTTWKGPGAVSEVNNGTSRRAGCIWLLPLLVLHQLLKF
;
A
#
# COMPACT_ATOMS: atom_id res chain seq x y z
N PHE A 1 53.84 6.67 -13.55
CA PHE A 1 52.74 7.46 -12.94
C PHE A 1 51.63 6.49 -12.63
N PHE A 2 51.37 6.27 -11.34
CA PHE A 2 50.48 5.25 -10.82
C PHE A 2 49.03 5.52 -11.27
N SER A 3 48.48 4.72 -12.18
CA SER A 3 47.04 4.71 -12.43
C SER A 3 46.40 3.83 -11.34
N ASN A 4 45.80 4.49 -10.36
CA ASN A 4 44.98 3.87 -9.32
C ASN A 4 43.67 3.33 -9.91
N GLY A 5 43.74 2.37 -10.84
CA GLY A 5 42.59 1.64 -11.34
C GLY A 5 42.36 0.44 -10.44
N ILE A 6 41.29 0.48 -9.63
CA ILE A 6 40.83 -0.73 -8.93
C ILE A 6 40.13 -1.59 -9.97
N VAL A 7 40.78 -2.70 -10.28
CA VAL A 7 40.33 -3.77 -11.17
C VAL A 7 39.32 -4.64 -10.43
N CYS A 8 38.12 -4.78 -10.96
CA CYS A 8 37.00 -5.42 -10.27
C CYS A 8 36.31 -6.51 -11.08
N LEU A 9 36.54 -7.76 -10.70
CA LEU A 9 35.66 -8.88 -11.05
C LEU A 9 34.46 -8.84 -10.11
N VAL A 10 33.26 -8.62 -10.64
CA VAL A 10 32.04 -8.83 -9.86
C VAL A 10 31.76 -10.33 -9.82
N LEU A 11 31.49 -10.89 -8.64
CA LEU A 11 31.33 -12.34 -8.48
C LEU A 11 29.95 -12.77 -7.98
N SER A 12 29.12 -11.89 -7.37
CA SER A 12 27.76 -12.28 -6.95
C SER A 12 26.88 -11.09 -6.51
N TRP A 13 25.56 -11.31 -6.50
CA TRP A 13 24.55 -10.46 -5.85
C TRP A 13 23.75 -11.26 -4.81
N LYS A 14 23.04 -10.54 -3.91
CA LYS A 14 22.04 -11.10 -2.97
C LYS A 14 20.74 -10.28 -3.00
N GLU A 15 19.63 -10.89 -3.42
CA GLU A 15 18.30 -10.25 -3.43
C GLU A 15 17.78 -10.24 -2.00
N VAL A 16 17.03 -9.19 -1.68
CA VAL A 16 16.12 -9.18 -0.53
C VAL A 16 14.73 -8.97 -1.13
N LEU A 17 14.00 -10.06 -1.32
CA LEU A 17 12.58 -10.01 -1.65
C LEU A 17 11.83 -9.42 -0.46
N PHE A 18 11.08 -8.34 -0.69
CA PHE A 18 10.01 -7.92 0.19
C PHE A 18 8.76 -8.71 -0.20
N ASP A 19 8.59 -9.91 0.36
CA ASP A 19 7.34 -10.64 0.22
C ASP A 19 6.29 -10.03 1.15
N GLY A 20 5.23 -9.53 0.53
CA GLY A 20 3.94 -9.35 1.16
C GLY A 20 3.36 -10.71 1.52
N LEU A 21 2.83 -10.80 2.73
CA LEU A 21 2.25 -12.00 3.34
C LEU A 21 1.21 -12.68 2.44
N GLU A 22 1.44 -13.97 2.15
CA GLU A 22 0.37 -14.97 2.08
C GLU A 22 0.86 -16.32 2.64
N GLU A 23 -0.11 -17.08 3.15
CA GLU A 23 -0.04 -18.15 4.15
C GLU A 23 0.59 -19.48 3.65
N ASP A 24 1.24 -20.18 4.60
CA ASP A 24 1.58 -21.61 4.62
C ASP A 24 2.22 -22.25 3.36
N THR A 25 3.55 -22.35 3.32
CA THR A 25 4.23 -23.47 2.64
C THR A 25 5.51 -23.85 3.37
N LYS A 26 5.75 -25.17 3.43
CA LYS A 26 6.69 -25.89 4.31
C LYS A 26 8.17 -25.58 4.03
N GLU A 27 8.96 -25.66 5.11
CA GLU A 27 10.42 -25.74 5.15
C GLU A 27 10.97 -26.71 4.08
N GLY A 28 11.68 -26.17 3.09
CA GLY A 28 12.33 -26.92 2.03
C GLY A 28 12.97 -25.99 0.99
N ASP A 29 14.29 -25.83 1.09
CA ASP A 29 15.22 -25.27 0.10
C ASP A 29 14.78 -24.00 -0.64
N LEU A 30 15.06 -22.85 -0.02
CA LEU A 30 15.12 -21.57 -0.71
C LEU A 30 16.36 -21.55 -1.63
N GLU A 31 16.26 -22.12 -2.83
CA GLU A 31 17.24 -21.90 -3.90
C GLU A 31 17.22 -20.41 -4.29
N THR A 32 18.05 -19.64 -3.58
CA THR A 32 18.38 -18.25 -3.92
C THR A 32 19.06 -18.27 -5.28
N THR A 33 18.33 -17.93 -6.33
CA THR A 33 18.83 -17.96 -7.71
C THR A 33 19.76 -16.77 -7.92
N SER A 34 21.03 -16.86 -7.51
CA SER A 34 22.00 -15.79 -7.73
C SER A 34 22.42 -15.73 -9.21
N VAL A 35 21.88 -14.77 -9.97
CA VAL A 35 22.34 -14.39 -11.33
C VAL A 35 23.73 -13.71 -11.26
N GLY A 36 24.81 -14.48 -11.07
CA GLY A 36 26.17 -13.91 -11.07
C GLY A 36 26.55 -13.33 -12.45
N PHE A 37 27.03 -12.08 -12.48
CA PHE A 37 27.69 -11.51 -13.65
C PHE A 37 29.19 -11.66 -13.47
N VAL A 38 29.86 -12.44 -14.33
CA VAL A 38 31.32 -12.57 -14.35
C VAL A 38 31.83 -11.84 -15.58
N SER A 39 32.71 -10.85 -15.37
CA SER A 39 33.39 -10.11 -16.44
C SER A 39 34.86 -10.57 -16.49
N GLU A 40 35.44 -10.71 -17.69
CA GLU A 40 36.88 -10.92 -17.86
C GLU A 40 37.66 -9.59 -17.78
N ASP A 41 36.95 -8.46 -17.84
CA ASP A 41 37.52 -7.12 -17.79
C ASP A 41 37.62 -6.57 -16.37
N GLU A 42 38.43 -5.52 -16.21
CA GLU A 42 38.64 -4.83 -14.94
C GLU A 42 37.41 -4.05 -14.42
N TYR A 43 36.33 -4.05 -15.18
CA TYR A 43 35.09 -3.35 -14.88
C TYR A 43 33.87 -4.23 -15.20
N LEU A 44 32.77 -3.97 -14.47
CA LEU A 44 31.45 -4.52 -14.79
C LEU A 44 30.63 -3.47 -15.54
N GLU A 45 30.24 -3.79 -16.77
CA GLU A 45 29.27 -3.02 -17.54
C GLU A 45 27.90 -3.72 -17.53
N ILE A 46 26.87 -3.02 -17.04
CA ILE A 46 25.49 -3.52 -17.06
C ILE A 46 24.69 -2.65 -18.03
N GLN A 47 24.35 -3.21 -19.18
CA GLN A 47 23.50 -2.54 -20.16
C GLN A 47 22.03 -2.79 -19.84
N GLY A 48 21.20 -1.76 -20.02
CA GLY A 48 19.76 -1.87 -19.80
C GLY A 48 19.38 -2.11 -18.32
N ILE A 49 20.04 -1.39 -17.40
CA ILE A 49 19.83 -1.59 -15.96
C ILE A 49 18.35 -1.40 -15.56
N THR A 50 17.79 -2.36 -14.82
CA THR A 50 16.43 -2.30 -14.28
C THR A 50 16.46 -1.96 -12.78
N ARG A 51 15.33 -1.54 -12.21
CA ARG A 51 15.27 -1.15 -10.79
C ARG A 51 15.57 -2.32 -9.85
N GLU A 52 15.28 -3.53 -10.29
CA GLU A 52 15.51 -4.80 -9.61
C GLU A 52 17.02 -5.10 -9.45
N GLN A 53 17.86 -4.47 -10.27
CA GLN A 53 19.33 -4.55 -10.17
C GLN A 53 19.92 -3.52 -9.20
N SER A 54 19.11 -2.83 -8.39
CA SER A 54 19.63 -2.07 -7.24
C SER A 54 20.09 -3.02 -6.15
N GLY A 55 21.27 -2.80 -5.58
CA GLY A 55 21.77 -3.68 -4.52
C GLY A 55 23.22 -3.41 -4.14
N ASP A 56 23.75 -4.27 -3.28
CA ASP A 56 25.17 -4.29 -2.94
C ASP A 56 25.91 -5.20 -3.91
N TYR A 57 26.86 -4.62 -4.65
CA TYR A 57 27.73 -5.29 -5.58
C TYR A 57 29.07 -5.60 -4.90
N GLU A 58 29.57 -6.82 -5.10
CA GLU A 58 30.85 -7.24 -4.56
C GLU A 58 31.88 -7.39 -5.68
N CYS A 59 33.00 -6.70 -5.52
CA CYS A 59 34.18 -6.82 -6.34
C CYS A 59 35.25 -7.62 -5.58
N SER A 60 35.81 -8.64 -6.22
CA SER A 60 36.84 -9.51 -5.64
C SER A 60 38.03 -9.64 -6.58
N ALA A 61 39.24 -9.49 -6.04
CA ALA A 61 40.48 -9.67 -6.77
C ALA A 61 41.31 -10.78 -6.12
N SER A 62 41.66 -11.81 -6.89
CA SER A 62 42.52 -12.93 -6.48
C SER A 62 43.76 -13.00 -7.36
N ASN A 63 44.88 -13.43 -6.79
CA ASN A 63 46.08 -13.84 -7.53
C ASN A 63 46.45 -15.31 -7.24
N ASP A 64 45.53 -16.08 -6.68
CA ASP A 64 45.65 -17.50 -6.30
C ASP A 64 46.81 -17.87 -5.35
N VAL A 65 47.50 -16.86 -4.84
CA VAL A 65 48.59 -16.99 -3.86
C VAL A 65 48.13 -16.61 -2.46
N ALA A 66 47.23 -15.63 -2.35
CA ALA A 66 46.69 -15.13 -1.09
C ALA A 66 45.16 -15.13 -1.11
N ALA A 67 44.57 -14.90 0.07
CA ALA A 67 43.13 -14.68 0.17
C ALA A 67 42.70 -13.49 -0.72
N PRO A 68 41.55 -13.61 -1.41
CA PRO A 68 41.10 -12.56 -2.32
C PRO A 68 40.78 -11.27 -1.56
N VAL A 69 41.08 -10.13 -2.20
CA VAL A 69 40.72 -8.81 -1.70
C VAL A 69 39.30 -8.48 -2.16
N VAL A 70 38.42 -8.18 -1.21
CA VAL A 70 36.99 -7.94 -1.48
C VAL A 70 36.60 -6.49 -1.15
N ARG A 71 35.77 -5.89 -2.01
CA ARG A 71 35.14 -4.58 -1.83
C ARG A 71 33.65 -4.65 -2.15
N ARG A 72 32.82 -4.04 -1.30
CA ARG A 72 31.37 -3.92 -1.52
C ARG A 72 31.01 -2.49 -1.93
N VAL A 73 30.14 -2.35 -2.93
CA VAL A 73 29.66 -1.07 -3.47
C VAL A 73 28.13 -1.11 -3.54
N LYS A 74 27.47 -0.12 -2.95
CA LYS A 74 26.01 -0.01 -3.08
C LYS A 74 25.63 0.72 -4.35
N VAL A 75 24.95 0.03 -5.26
CA VAL A 75 24.39 0.59 -6.49
C VAL A 75 22.90 0.87 -6.27
N THR A 76 22.47 2.09 -6.54
CA THR A 76 21.06 2.51 -6.43
C THR A 76 20.56 2.96 -7.79
N VAL A 77 19.55 2.27 -8.32
CA VAL A 77 18.90 2.64 -9.58
C VAL A 77 17.79 3.63 -9.27
N ASN A 78 17.93 4.85 -9.76
CA ASN A 78 16.90 5.88 -9.61
C ASN A 78 15.82 5.68 -10.68
N TYR A 79 14.55 5.85 -10.30
CA TYR A 79 13.40 5.77 -11.20
C TYR A 79 12.30 6.77 -10.80
N PRO A 80 11.48 7.23 -11.77
CA PRO A 80 10.36 8.13 -11.49
C PRO A 80 9.28 7.43 -10.64
N PRO A 81 8.42 8.19 -9.94
CA PRO A 81 7.41 7.59 -9.09
C PRO A 81 6.39 6.77 -9.88
N TYR A 82 6.01 5.62 -9.32
CA TYR A 82 4.93 4.76 -9.80
C TYR A 82 3.95 4.53 -8.64
N ILE A 83 2.66 4.83 -8.85
CA ILE A 83 1.63 4.61 -7.84
C ILE A 83 1.28 3.12 -7.81
N SER A 84 1.59 2.48 -6.68
CA SER A 84 1.28 1.06 -6.45
C SER A 84 -0.14 0.86 -5.93
N GLU A 85 -0.65 1.80 -5.14
CA GLU A 85 -2.02 1.74 -4.60
C GLU A 85 -2.63 3.13 -4.47
N ALA A 86 -3.92 3.25 -4.79
CA ALA A 86 -4.72 4.47 -4.65
C ALA A 86 -6.10 4.10 -4.09
N LYS A 87 -6.33 4.35 -2.80
CA LYS A 87 -7.48 3.82 -2.07
C LYS A 87 -8.46 4.92 -1.65
N GLY A 88 -9.66 4.81 -2.23
CA GLY A 88 -10.85 5.60 -1.86
C GLY A 88 -11.52 5.09 -0.59
N THR A 89 -12.46 5.84 -0.04
CA THR A 89 -13.24 5.38 1.13
C THR A 89 -14.66 5.94 1.10
N GLY A 90 -15.60 5.11 1.53
CA GLY A 90 -16.99 5.51 1.78
C GLY A 90 -17.18 5.90 3.24
N VAL A 91 -17.67 7.11 3.52
CA VAL A 91 -17.75 7.65 4.89
C VAL A 91 -19.10 8.37 5.08
N PRO A 92 -19.86 8.09 6.17
CA PRO A 92 -21.03 8.88 6.52
C PRO A 92 -20.66 10.32 6.91
N VAL A 93 -21.58 11.27 6.69
CA VAL A 93 -21.42 12.65 7.17
C VAL A 93 -21.20 12.66 8.68
N GLY A 94 -20.31 13.53 9.17
CA GLY A 94 -19.99 13.63 10.59
C GLY A 94 -18.78 12.79 11.02
N GLN A 95 -18.35 11.81 10.21
CA GLN A 95 -17.32 10.85 10.59
C GLN A 95 -15.94 11.18 10.04
N LYS A 96 -14.92 10.52 10.60
CA LYS A 96 -13.53 10.62 10.13
C LYS A 96 -13.36 9.81 8.85
N GLY A 97 -12.77 10.43 7.81
CA GLY A 97 -12.44 9.78 6.54
C GLY A 97 -10.94 9.79 6.28
N THR A 98 -10.44 8.85 5.50
CA THR A 98 -9.03 8.82 5.09
C THR A 98 -8.90 8.28 3.67
N LEU A 99 -8.25 9.04 2.80
CA LEU A 99 -7.81 8.58 1.49
C LEU A 99 -6.32 8.23 1.57
N GLN A 100 -5.91 7.23 0.81
CA GLN A 100 -4.53 6.70 0.85
C GLN A 100 -3.96 6.59 -0.56
N CYS A 101 -2.69 6.95 -0.70
CA CYS A 101 -1.95 6.90 -1.96
C CYS A 101 -0.53 6.41 -1.68
N GLU A 102 -0.14 5.31 -2.32
CA GLU A 102 1.17 4.70 -2.19
C GLU A 102 1.93 4.79 -3.51
N ALA A 103 3.21 5.17 -3.44
CA ALA A 103 4.06 5.23 -4.61
C ALA A 103 5.46 4.74 -4.30
N SER A 104 5.99 3.93 -5.22
CA SER A 104 7.38 3.50 -5.24
C SER A 104 8.20 4.46 -6.08
N ALA A 105 9.31 4.97 -5.55
CA ALA A 105 10.17 5.95 -6.22
C ALA A 105 11.57 5.97 -5.60
N VAL A 106 12.59 6.17 -6.43
CA VAL A 106 13.97 6.43 -5.97
C VAL A 106 14.56 7.59 -6.77
N PRO A 107 14.90 8.73 -6.14
CA PRO A 107 14.68 9.10 -4.74
C PRO A 107 13.19 9.10 -4.34
N SER A 108 12.92 9.07 -3.03
CA SER A 108 11.57 9.07 -2.47
C SER A 108 10.71 10.19 -3.05
N ALA A 109 9.42 9.91 -3.25
CA ALA A 109 8.50 10.87 -3.84
C ALA A 109 8.01 11.90 -2.81
N GLU A 110 7.79 13.12 -3.28
CA GLU A 110 6.97 14.12 -2.61
C GLU A 110 5.52 13.97 -3.05
N PHE A 111 4.58 14.05 -2.10
CA PHE A 111 3.16 13.85 -2.35
C PHE A 111 2.35 15.14 -2.20
N HIS A 112 1.43 15.33 -3.14
CA HIS A 112 0.53 16.48 -3.18
C HIS A 112 -0.90 16.02 -3.49
N TRP A 113 -1.87 16.58 -2.77
CA TRP A 113 -3.29 16.30 -2.99
C TRP A 113 -3.99 17.47 -3.65
N TYR A 114 -4.90 17.17 -4.57
CA TYR A 114 -5.71 18.13 -5.30
C TYR A 114 -7.18 17.75 -5.22
N LYS A 115 -8.05 18.76 -5.19
CA LYS A 115 -9.49 18.62 -5.40
C LYS A 115 -9.90 19.68 -6.43
N ASP A 116 -10.60 19.29 -7.49
CA ASP A 116 -11.05 20.20 -8.54
C ASP A 116 -9.90 21.07 -9.08
N ASP A 117 -8.77 20.42 -9.40
CA ASP A 117 -7.50 21.04 -9.86
C ASP A 117 -6.84 22.03 -8.90
N LYS A 118 -7.37 22.20 -7.68
CA LYS A 118 -6.80 23.06 -6.64
C LYS A 118 -6.01 22.23 -5.64
N ARG A 119 -4.75 22.62 -5.44
CA ARG A 119 -3.87 22.02 -4.44
C ARG A 119 -4.47 22.21 -3.04
N LEU A 120 -4.59 21.11 -2.30
CA LEU A 120 -4.93 21.14 -0.89
C LEU A 120 -3.67 21.50 -0.09
N VAL A 121 -3.76 22.60 0.66
CA VAL A 121 -2.65 23.08 1.49
C VAL A 121 -2.78 22.47 2.89
N GLU A 122 -1.65 22.01 3.44
CA GLU A 122 -1.56 21.57 4.82
C GLU A 122 -2.10 22.65 5.77
N GLY A 123 -2.96 22.26 6.71
CA GLY A 123 -3.57 23.18 7.67
C GLY A 123 -4.89 23.83 7.20
N LYS A 124 -5.43 23.46 6.03
CA LYS A 124 -6.82 23.79 5.69
C LYS A 124 -7.74 23.21 6.78
N LYS A 125 -8.62 24.06 7.34
CA LYS A 125 -9.51 23.69 8.44
C LYS A 125 -10.32 22.43 8.09
N GLY A 126 -10.18 21.37 8.90
CA GLY A 126 -10.93 20.11 8.75
C GLY A 126 -10.19 18.96 8.06
N VAL A 127 -9.04 19.22 7.42
CA VAL A 127 -8.23 18.18 6.75
C VAL A 127 -6.77 18.20 7.20
N LYS A 128 -6.12 17.04 7.17
CA LYS A 128 -4.69 16.86 7.46
C LYS A 128 -4.06 15.98 6.39
N VAL A 129 -2.90 16.38 5.89
CA VAL A 129 -2.06 15.54 5.02
C VAL A 129 -0.96 14.94 5.88
N GLU A 130 -0.72 13.63 5.73
CA GLU A 130 0.40 12.93 6.35
C GLU A 130 1.24 12.28 5.25
N ASN A 131 2.42 12.84 5.01
CA ASN A 131 3.36 12.35 4.01
C ASN A 131 4.46 11.50 4.64
N ARG A 132 4.73 10.35 4.02
CA ARG A 132 5.85 9.42 4.27
C ARG A 132 6.54 9.13 2.93
N PRO A 133 7.77 8.57 2.92
CA PRO A 133 8.54 8.37 1.69
C PRO A 133 7.83 7.61 0.56
N PHE A 134 6.92 6.68 0.90
CA PHE A 134 6.21 5.82 -0.06
C PHE A 134 4.69 5.85 0.10
N LEU A 135 4.17 6.68 1.02
CA LEU A 135 2.76 6.67 1.42
C LEU A 135 2.31 8.07 1.82
N SER A 136 1.18 8.50 1.27
CA SER A 136 0.50 9.73 1.67
C SER A 136 -0.94 9.45 2.06
N LYS A 137 -1.39 10.09 3.15
CA LYS A 137 -2.77 10.03 3.63
C LYS A 137 -3.39 11.41 3.67
N LEU A 138 -4.59 11.55 3.09
CA LEU A 138 -5.45 12.71 3.25
C LEU A 138 -6.57 12.37 4.24
N ILE A 139 -6.51 12.96 5.43
CA ILE A 139 -7.38 12.65 6.55
C ILE A 139 -8.38 13.78 6.74
N PHE A 140 -9.66 13.43 6.77
CA PHE A 140 -10.78 14.31 7.09
C PHE A 140 -11.20 14.05 8.53
N PHE A 141 -11.21 15.08 9.38
CA PHE A 141 -11.60 14.91 10.79
C PHE A 141 -13.11 14.76 10.98
N ASN A 142 -13.88 15.44 10.14
CA ASN A 142 -15.33 15.41 10.11
C ASN A 142 -15.78 15.66 8.66
N VAL A 143 -16.27 14.62 7.99
CA VAL A 143 -16.68 14.68 6.58
C VAL A 143 -18.02 15.41 6.46
N SER A 144 -18.06 16.40 5.57
CA SER A 144 -19.27 17.12 5.14
C SER A 144 -19.67 16.73 3.71
N GLU A 145 -20.90 17.09 3.32
CA GLU A 145 -21.40 16.86 1.95
C GLU A 145 -20.49 17.48 0.86
N HIS A 146 -19.82 18.59 1.19
CA HIS A 146 -18.90 19.28 0.27
C HIS A 146 -17.54 18.60 0.13
N ASP A 147 -17.20 17.66 1.02
CA ASP A 147 -15.93 16.94 0.96
C ASP A 147 -15.99 15.76 -0.01
N TYR A 148 -17.18 15.24 -0.34
CA TYR A 148 -17.31 14.17 -1.32
C TYR A 148 -16.83 14.60 -2.72
N GLY A 149 -16.36 13.60 -3.47
CA GLY A 149 -15.87 13.78 -4.84
C GLY A 149 -14.52 13.11 -5.10
N ASN A 150 -13.93 13.48 -6.23
CA ASN A 150 -12.64 12.95 -6.66
C ASN A 150 -11.49 13.84 -6.19
N TYR A 151 -10.47 13.18 -5.66
CA TYR A 151 -9.22 13.77 -5.23
C TYR A 151 -8.10 13.21 -6.08
N THR A 152 -7.17 14.05 -6.50
CA THR A 152 -5.98 13.60 -7.22
C THR A 152 -4.79 13.60 -6.29
N CYS A 153 -4.17 12.43 -6.11
CA CYS A 153 -2.86 12.32 -5.50
C CYS A 153 -1.80 12.44 -6.60
N VAL A 154 -0.80 13.29 -6.38
CA VAL A 154 0.36 13.46 -7.27
C VAL A 154 1.62 13.10 -6.49
N ALA A 155 2.39 12.15 -7.02
CA ALA A 155 3.69 11.75 -6.49
C ALA A 155 4.79 12.22 -7.46
N SER A 156 5.80 12.94 -6.96
CA SER A 156 6.85 13.54 -7.79
C SER A 156 8.25 13.37 -7.19
N ASN A 157 9.25 13.12 -8.04
CA ASN A 157 10.66 13.21 -7.68
C ASN A 157 11.44 13.91 -8.82
N LYS A 158 12.78 13.98 -8.69
CA LYS A 158 13.64 14.65 -9.69
C LYS A 158 13.62 14.03 -11.09
N LEU A 159 13.09 12.81 -11.26
CA LEU A 159 13.03 12.09 -12.53
C LEU A 159 11.66 12.19 -13.20
N GLY A 160 10.62 12.60 -12.49
CA GLY A 160 9.28 12.71 -13.05
C GLY A 160 8.19 12.73 -12.00
N HIS A 161 6.95 12.60 -12.46
CA HIS A 161 5.77 12.57 -11.61
C HIS A 161 4.73 11.60 -12.18
N THR A 162 3.83 11.16 -11.31
CA THR A 162 2.64 10.37 -11.66
C THR A 162 1.47 10.80 -10.79
N ASN A 163 0.25 10.46 -11.18
CA ASN A 163 -0.95 10.79 -10.43
C ASN A 163 -2.00 9.68 -10.46
N ALA A 164 -2.91 9.72 -9.48
CA ALA A 164 -4.07 8.83 -9.42
C ALA A 164 -5.29 9.58 -8.86
N SER A 165 -6.47 9.27 -9.43
CA SER A 165 -7.76 9.76 -8.94
C SER A 165 -8.34 8.82 -7.90
N ILE A 166 -8.76 9.37 -6.77
CA ILE A 166 -9.24 8.66 -5.59
C ILE A 166 -10.57 9.28 -5.14
N THR A 167 -11.59 8.46 -4.92
CA THR A 167 -12.94 8.96 -4.60
C THR A 167 -13.23 8.87 -3.10
N LEU A 168 -13.75 9.97 -2.53
CA LEU A 168 -14.47 9.97 -1.26
C LEU A 168 -15.97 10.00 -1.56
N PHE A 169 -16.73 9.03 -1.06
CA PHE A 169 -18.17 8.92 -1.32
C PHE A 169 -19.00 8.74 -0.05
N GLU A 170 -20.27 9.14 -0.11
CA GLU A 170 -21.18 9.04 1.03
C GLU A 170 -21.61 7.58 1.25
N VAL A 171 -21.59 7.14 2.51
CA VAL A 171 -22.22 5.89 2.93
C VAL A 171 -23.35 6.23 3.89
N LYS A 172 -24.57 5.84 3.55
CA LYS A 172 -25.73 6.03 4.43
C LYS A 172 -25.70 4.98 5.52
N THR A 173 -25.53 5.40 6.76
CA THR A 173 -25.76 4.54 7.92
C THR A 173 -27.26 4.27 8.04
N THR A 174 -27.69 3.06 7.67
CA THR A 174 -29.05 2.61 8.01
C THR A 174 -29.09 2.44 9.52
N ALA A 175 -29.80 3.33 10.21
CA ALA A 175 -30.10 3.10 11.61
C ALA A 175 -30.82 1.76 11.72
N LEU A 176 -30.25 0.81 12.47
CA LEU A 176 -30.98 -0.38 12.86
C LEU A 176 -32.17 0.10 13.68
N THR A 177 -33.36 0.12 13.07
CA THR A 177 -34.59 0.38 13.79
C THR A 177 -34.73 -0.74 14.81
N THR A 178 -34.37 -0.49 16.06
CA THR A 178 -34.66 -1.41 17.15
C THR A 178 -36.18 -1.54 17.18
N TRP A 179 -36.70 -2.68 16.71
CA TRP A 179 -38.13 -2.95 16.77
C TRP A 179 -38.55 -2.98 18.24
N LYS A 180 -39.08 -1.85 18.74
CA LYS A 180 -39.81 -1.82 20.00
C LYS A 180 -41.15 -2.46 19.69
N GLY A 181 -41.23 -3.77 19.87
CA GLY A 181 -42.48 -4.50 19.62
C GLY A 181 -43.63 -3.90 20.41
N PRO A 182 -44.89 -4.10 19.95
CA PRO A 182 -46.05 -3.67 20.69
C PRO A 182 -45.95 -4.26 22.10
N GLY A 183 -45.91 -3.40 23.11
CA GLY A 183 -45.93 -3.81 24.51
C GLY A 183 -47.09 -4.76 24.73
N ALA A 184 -46.83 -5.90 25.36
CA ALA A 184 -47.85 -6.89 25.64
C ALA A 184 -48.94 -6.26 26.54
N VAL A 185 -50.08 -5.91 25.94
CA VAL A 185 -51.32 -5.66 26.70
C VAL A 185 -52.02 -7.00 26.79
N SER A 186 -51.93 -7.65 27.96
CA SER A 186 -52.73 -8.84 28.25
C SER A 186 -54.13 -8.42 28.69
N GLU A 187 -55.08 -8.33 27.78
CA GLU A 187 -56.50 -8.37 28.14
C GLU A 187 -56.92 -9.83 28.33
N VAL A 188 -57.16 -10.23 29.59
CA VAL A 188 -57.76 -11.51 29.92
C VAL A 188 -59.27 -11.32 29.98
N ASN A 189 -59.98 -11.65 28.91
CA ASN A 189 -61.42 -11.88 28.96
C ASN A 189 -61.68 -13.38 29.13
N ASN A 190 -62.51 -13.71 30.12
CA ASN A 190 -62.88 -15.09 30.46
C ASN A 190 -63.41 -15.84 29.22
N GLY A 191 -62.72 -16.90 28.84
CA GLY A 191 -63.23 -17.89 27.89
C GLY A 191 -62.79 -17.74 26.43
N THR A 192 -61.47 -17.62 26.17
CA THR A 192 -60.79 -18.34 25.06
C THR A 192 -59.30 -17.98 25.08
N SER A 193 -58.42 -18.95 25.36
CA SER A 193 -56.97 -18.76 25.26
C SER A 193 -56.54 -18.73 23.79
N ARG A 194 -56.20 -17.56 23.26
CA ARG A 194 -55.46 -17.46 21.99
C ARG A 194 -53.99 -17.24 22.29
N ARG A 195 -53.15 -18.25 22.01
CA ARG A 195 -51.69 -18.09 22.00
C ARG A 195 -51.31 -17.22 20.80
N ALA A 196 -50.87 -15.99 21.05
CA ALA A 196 -50.16 -15.20 20.06
C ALA A 196 -48.74 -15.77 19.93
N GLY A 197 -48.50 -16.56 18.88
CA GLY A 197 -47.16 -16.99 18.52
C GLY A 197 -46.41 -15.85 17.83
N CYS A 198 -45.31 -15.38 18.41
CA CYS A 198 -44.35 -14.56 17.67
C CYS A 198 -43.59 -15.46 16.70
N ILE A 199 -43.91 -15.36 15.41
CA ILE A 199 -43.05 -15.90 14.36
C ILE A 199 -41.96 -14.84 14.15
N TRP A 200 -40.78 -15.09 14.70
CA TRP A 200 -39.59 -14.30 14.41
C TRP A 200 -39.18 -14.59 12.96
N LEU A 201 -39.60 -13.73 12.02
CA LEU A 201 -38.93 -13.64 10.73
C LEU A 201 -37.57 -12.97 11.00
N LEU A 202 -36.54 -13.78 11.20
CA LEU A 202 -35.17 -13.31 11.06
C LEU A 202 -35.08 -12.59 9.70
N PRO A 203 -34.57 -11.35 9.63
CA PRO A 203 -34.36 -10.70 8.35
C PRO A 203 -33.40 -11.59 7.55
N LEU A 204 -33.85 -12.03 6.37
CA LEU A 204 -33.12 -12.86 5.39
C LEU A 204 -31.84 -12.19 4.83
N LEU A 205 -31.27 -11.20 5.52
CA LEU A 205 -30.15 -10.38 5.07
C LEU A 205 -28.82 -10.66 5.79
N VAL A 206 -28.74 -11.71 6.61
CA VAL A 206 -27.44 -12.16 7.17
C VAL A 206 -27.20 -13.63 6.84
N LEU A 207 -27.19 -13.97 5.55
CA LEU A 207 -26.60 -15.24 5.10
C LEU A 207 -26.14 -15.16 3.64
N HIS A 208 -25.20 -14.25 3.35
CA HIS A 208 -24.40 -14.38 2.14
C HIS A 208 -22.96 -13.86 2.28
N GLN A 209 -22.25 -14.29 3.32
CA GLN A 209 -20.78 -14.19 3.39
C GLN A 209 -20.15 -15.29 4.26
N LEU A 210 -20.71 -16.50 4.29
CA LEU A 210 -19.99 -17.69 4.81
C LEU A 210 -20.47 -18.91 4.04
N LEU A 211 -19.92 -19.10 2.83
CA LEU A 211 -19.75 -20.36 2.09
C LEU A 211 -19.46 -20.01 0.62
N LYS A 212 -18.18 -19.71 0.35
CA LYS A 212 -17.42 -19.73 -0.90
C LYS A 212 -16.23 -18.77 -0.75
N PHE A 213 -15.23 -19.14 0.02
CA PHE A 213 -14.00 -19.84 -0.37
C PHE A 213 -13.39 -20.43 0.90
#